data_AF-A0A154UXI6-F1
#
_entry.id   AF-A0A154UXI6-F1
#
_cell.length_a   1.000
_cell.length_b   1.000
_cell.length_c   1.000
_cell.angle_alpha   90.00
_cell.angle_beta   90.00
_cell.angle_gamma   90.00
#
_symmetry.space_group_name_H-M   'P 1'
#
loop_
_entity.id
_entity.type
_entity.pdbx_description
1 polymer ?
#
loop_
_entity_poly.entity_id
_entity_poly.type
_entity_poly.pdbx_seq_one_letter_code
_entity_poly.pdbx_strand_id
1 'polypeptide(L)'
;MEDGWPIRRAAERGELAPIPGTERTHVDDPDAGAGDLMAATGADTLDDDAEIALGRPRVDAPPTSGPLWRVRATAALDAEVEALAERRGHRNKSRIIREAAAPYVRASRSGARSGHDADNGQHPVRT
;
A
#
# COMPACT_ATOMS: atom_id res chain seq x y z
N MET A 1 -0.13 -10.41 -22.93
CA MET A 1 -0.68 -9.57 -21.86
C MET A 1 -1.90 -8.89 -22.46
N GLU A 2 -2.99 -9.63 -22.54
CA GLU A 2 -4.24 -9.13 -23.13
C GLU A 2 -5.30 -9.05 -22.03
N ASP A 3 -6.18 -8.09 -22.25
CA ASP A 3 -7.49 -7.91 -21.61
C ASP A 3 -7.52 -7.17 -20.28
N GLY A 4 -7.33 -5.84 -20.40
CA GLY A 4 -8.05 -4.90 -19.55
C GLY A 4 -9.54 -5.26 -19.54
N TRP A 5 -10.01 -5.58 -18.34
CA TRP A 5 -11.36 -6.00 -17.96
C TRP A 5 -12.47 -5.64 -18.98
N PRO A 6 -13.25 -6.61 -19.49
CA PRO A 6 -14.25 -6.40 -20.55
C PRO A 6 -15.25 -5.25 -20.28
N ILE A 7 -15.63 -5.04 -19.01
CA ILE A 7 -16.48 -3.92 -18.59
C ILE A 7 -15.85 -2.54 -18.85
N ARG A 8 -14.52 -2.41 -18.70
CA ARG A 8 -13.80 -1.16 -18.92
C ARG A 8 -13.91 -0.76 -20.38
N ARG A 9 -13.71 -1.73 -21.28
CA ARG A 9 -13.82 -1.52 -22.73
C ARG A 9 -15.25 -1.17 -23.15
N ALA A 10 -16.25 -1.81 -22.56
CA ALA A 10 -17.65 -1.46 -22.79
C ALA A 10 -17.97 -0.04 -22.28
N ALA A 11 -17.41 0.36 -21.13
CA ALA A 11 -17.56 1.72 -20.59
C ALA A 11 -16.92 2.77 -21.51
N GLU A 12 -15.67 2.56 -21.94
CA GLU A 12 -14.93 3.44 -22.85
C GLU A 12 -15.65 3.64 -24.20
N ARG A 13 -16.36 2.61 -24.68
CA ARG A 13 -17.18 2.68 -25.91
C ARG A 13 -18.59 3.22 -25.69
N GLY A 14 -18.98 3.55 -24.46
CA GLY A 14 -20.31 4.05 -24.13
C GLY A 14 -21.42 3.00 -24.27
N GLU A 15 -21.08 1.71 -24.24
CA GLU A 15 -22.02 0.60 -24.41
C GLU A 15 -22.75 0.23 -23.10
N LEU A 16 -22.34 0.82 -21.97
CA LEU A 16 -22.99 0.63 -20.68
C LEU A 16 -24.15 1.60 -20.50
N ALA A 17 -25.33 1.06 -20.18
CA ALA A 17 -26.48 1.85 -19.80
C ALA A 17 -26.34 2.36 -18.34
N PRO A 18 -26.71 3.63 -18.07
CA PRO A 18 -26.82 4.13 -16.70
C PRO A 18 -27.81 3.30 -15.87
N ILE A 19 -27.53 3.17 -14.59
CA ILE A 19 -28.46 2.53 -13.65
C ILE A 19 -29.68 3.44 -13.48
N PRO A 20 -30.92 2.90 -13.37
CA PRO A 20 -32.10 3.73 -13.15
C PRO A 20 -31.94 4.70 -11.97
N GLY A 21 -32.26 5.98 -12.20
CA GLY A 21 -32.08 7.05 -11.21
C GLY A 21 -30.68 7.68 -11.20
N THR A 22 -29.79 7.28 -12.12
CA THR A 22 -28.50 7.93 -12.37
C THR A 22 -28.50 8.59 -13.75
N GLU A 23 -27.88 9.76 -13.83
CA GLU A 23 -27.68 10.48 -15.09
C GLU A 23 -26.20 10.48 -15.46
N ARG A 24 -25.91 10.40 -16.76
CA ARG A 24 -24.54 10.50 -17.26
C ARG A 24 -24.17 11.97 -17.38
N THR A 25 -23.23 12.43 -16.55
CA THR A 25 -22.68 13.80 -16.59
C THR A 25 -21.40 13.85 -17.44
N HIS A 26 -21.01 15.06 -17.86
CA HIS A 26 -19.75 15.35 -18.57
C HIS A 26 -19.50 14.51 -19.84
N VAL A 27 -20.53 14.33 -20.67
CA VAL A 27 -20.49 13.50 -21.89
C VAL A 27 -19.41 13.91 -22.91
N ASP A 28 -19.04 15.18 -22.94
CA ASP A 28 -18.11 15.75 -23.91
C ASP A 28 -16.70 16.00 -23.34
N ASP A 29 -16.48 15.70 -22.04
CA ASP A 29 -15.20 15.88 -21.36
C ASP A 29 -14.73 14.55 -20.74
N PRO A 30 -13.83 13.83 -21.41
CA PRO A 30 -13.35 12.53 -20.94
C PRO A 30 -12.53 12.62 -19.64
N ASP A 31 -12.00 13.79 -19.30
CA ASP A 31 -11.15 14.01 -18.13
C ASP A 31 -11.93 14.53 -16.91
N ALA A 32 -13.12 15.10 -17.13
CA ALA A 32 -13.96 15.62 -16.04
C ALA A 32 -14.30 14.56 -14.98
N GLY A 33 -14.54 13.31 -15.39
CA GLY A 33 -14.83 12.23 -14.45
C GLY A 33 -13.66 11.90 -13.51
N ALA A 34 -12.42 12.03 -13.98
CA ALA A 34 -11.24 11.87 -13.13
C ALA A 34 -11.13 13.02 -12.11
N GLY A 35 -11.42 14.25 -12.55
CA GLY A 35 -11.49 15.41 -11.67
C GLY A 35 -12.57 15.27 -10.58
N ASP A 36 -13.75 14.80 -10.95
CA ASP A 36 -14.87 14.58 -10.01
C ASP A 36 -14.55 13.51 -8.96
N LEU A 37 -13.87 12.43 -9.37
CA LEU A 37 -13.42 11.38 -8.46
C LEU A 37 -12.40 11.92 -7.45
N MET A 38 -11.34 12.57 -7.94
CA MET A 38 -10.31 13.19 -7.09
C MET A 38 -10.91 14.25 -6.15
N ALA A 39 -11.85 15.07 -6.63
CA ALA A 39 -12.53 16.08 -5.81
C ALA A 39 -13.42 15.43 -4.72
N ALA A 40 -14.08 14.32 -5.02
CA ALA A 40 -14.95 13.61 -4.08
C ALA A 40 -14.18 12.86 -2.99
N THR A 41 -12.96 12.38 -3.29
CA THR A 41 -12.11 11.65 -2.34
C THR A 41 -11.06 12.53 -1.67
N GLY A 42 -10.78 13.73 -2.21
CA GLY A 42 -9.69 14.60 -1.77
C GLY A 42 -8.31 14.10 -2.20
N ALA A 43 -8.25 13.23 -3.21
CA ALA A 43 -7.01 12.65 -3.72
C ALA A 43 -6.28 13.63 -4.64
N ASP A 44 -4.95 13.67 -4.54
CA ASP A 44 -4.10 14.47 -5.44
C ASP A 44 -3.87 13.75 -6.80
N THR A 45 -4.11 12.44 -6.86
CA THR A 45 -3.92 11.60 -8.06
C THR A 45 -4.99 10.51 -8.20
N LEU A 46 -5.17 9.97 -9.40
CA LEU A 46 -6.08 8.83 -9.65
C LEU A 46 -5.64 7.53 -8.99
N ASP A 47 -4.34 7.31 -8.83
CA ASP A 47 -3.83 6.14 -8.10
C ASP A 47 -4.14 6.26 -6.60
N ASP A 48 -4.01 7.46 -6.02
CA ASP A 48 -4.43 7.73 -4.64
C ASP A 48 -5.95 7.60 -4.49
N ASP A 49 -6.73 8.09 -5.46
CA ASP A 49 -8.19 7.91 -5.50
C ASP A 49 -8.56 6.42 -5.52
N ALA A 50 -7.89 5.61 -6.35
CA ALA A 50 -8.12 4.18 -6.42
C ALA A 50 -7.74 3.47 -5.11
N GLU A 51 -6.63 3.82 -4.47
CA GLU A 51 -6.26 3.28 -3.15
C GLU A 51 -7.29 3.67 -2.08
N ILE A 52 -7.81 4.89 -2.10
CA ILE A 52 -8.86 5.38 -1.18
C ILE A 52 -10.20 4.69 -1.45
N ALA A 53 -10.60 4.55 -2.72
CA ALA A 53 -11.86 3.95 -3.15
C ALA A 53 -11.88 2.42 -2.94
N LEU A 54 -10.78 1.73 -3.26
CA LEU A 54 -10.58 0.30 -2.96
C LEU A 54 -10.39 0.04 -1.46
N GLY A 55 -10.06 1.09 -0.71
CA GLY A 55 -9.86 1.09 0.73
C GLY A 55 -11.02 1.64 1.55
N ARG A 56 -12.30 1.45 1.17
CA ARG A 56 -13.42 1.76 2.09
C ARG A 56 -13.72 0.59 3.05
N PRO A 57 -13.31 0.64 4.35
CA PRO A 57 -14.09 0.00 5.39
C PRO A 57 -15.53 0.55 5.32
N ARG A 58 -16.52 -0.34 5.53
CA ARG A 58 -17.92 0.06 5.70
C ARG A 58 -18.00 1.15 6.80
N VAL A 59 -18.96 2.06 6.68
CA VAL A 59 -19.20 3.15 7.66
C VAL A 59 -19.31 2.64 9.11
N ASP A 60 -19.66 1.37 9.30
CA ASP A 60 -19.77 0.71 10.61
C ASP A 60 -18.61 -0.26 10.96
N ALA A 61 -17.58 -0.35 10.13
CA ALA A 61 -16.45 -1.24 10.39
C ALA A 61 -15.48 -0.58 11.38
N PRO A 62 -15.12 -1.23 12.50
CA PRO A 62 -14.09 -0.71 13.39
C PRO A 62 -12.80 -0.52 12.58
N PRO A 63 -12.06 0.59 12.79
CA PRO A 63 -10.90 0.91 11.99
C PRO A 63 -9.92 -0.27 12.06
N THR A 64 -9.58 -0.82 10.89
CA THR A 64 -8.46 -1.77 10.75
C THR A 64 -7.15 -1.01 10.87
N SER A 65 -6.93 -0.32 11.98
CA SER A 65 -5.63 0.26 12.27
C SER A 65 -4.67 -0.88 12.58
N GLY A 66 -3.65 -1.07 11.74
CA GLY A 66 -2.55 -1.97 12.04
C GLY A 66 -1.83 -1.59 13.35
N PRO A 67 -0.98 -2.48 13.89
CA PRO A 67 -0.24 -2.19 15.11
C PRO A 67 0.63 -0.93 14.96
N LEU A 68 0.55 -0.03 15.95
CA LEU A 68 1.34 1.20 15.98
C LEU A 68 2.72 0.96 16.59
N TRP A 69 3.77 1.39 15.91
CA TRP A 69 5.15 1.34 16.42
C TRP A 69 5.57 2.71 16.94
N ARG A 70 5.87 2.81 18.24
CA ARG A 70 6.51 4.01 18.81
C ARG A 70 8.01 3.79 18.85
N VAL A 71 8.77 4.62 18.13
CA VAL A 71 10.23 4.52 18.02
C VAL A 71 10.85 5.89 18.30
N ARG A 72 12.01 5.90 18.96
CA ARG A 72 12.86 7.09 19.08
C ARG A 72 13.85 7.08 17.92
N ALA A 73 13.69 7.99 16.97
CA ALA A 73 14.66 8.22 15.91
C ALA A 73 15.56 9.41 16.25
N THR A 74 16.74 9.47 15.64
CA THR A 74 17.55 10.69 15.65
C THR A 74 16.92 11.73 14.72
N ALA A 75 17.11 13.02 15.00
CA ALA A 75 16.56 14.10 14.18
C ALA A 75 17.07 14.03 12.72
N ALA A 76 18.34 13.67 12.53
CA ALA A 76 18.93 13.50 11.20
C ALA A 76 18.23 12.37 10.41
N LEU A 77 18.02 11.21 11.04
CA LEU A 77 17.34 10.08 10.39
C LEU A 77 15.89 10.41 10.04
N ASP A 78 15.17 11.11 10.92
CA ASP A 78 13.79 11.52 10.62
C ASP A 78 13.72 12.47 9.41
N ALA A 79 14.65 13.42 9.31
CA ALA A 79 14.74 14.34 8.17
C ALA A 79 15.10 13.61 6.87
N GLU A 80 16.04 12.66 6.92
CA GLU A 80 16.42 11.86 5.76
C GLU A 80 15.26 10.97 5.25
N VAL A 81 14.50 10.37 6.16
CA VAL A 81 13.31 9.56 5.83
C VAL A 81 12.22 10.44 5.22
N GLU A 82 12.01 11.65 5.74
CA GLU A 82 11.05 12.60 5.16
C GLU A 82 11.44 12.98 3.74
N ALA A 83 12.67 13.44 3.55
CA ALA A 83 13.16 13.82 2.23
C ALA A 83 13.12 12.64 1.25
N LEU A 84 13.35 11.40 1.71
CA LEU A 84 13.23 10.21 0.88
C LEU A 84 11.78 9.92 0.48
N ALA A 85 10.82 10.12 1.37
CA ALA A 85 9.40 9.97 1.06
C ALA A 85 8.98 10.98 -0.01
N GLU A 86 9.35 12.25 0.16
CA GLU A 86 9.07 13.33 -0.80
C GLU A 86 9.66 13.04 -2.19
N ARG A 87 10.95 12.66 -2.25
CA ARG A 87 11.62 12.32 -3.52
C ARG A 87 10.96 11.15 -4.27
N ARG A 88 10.28 10.25 -3.55
CA ARG A 88 9.57 9.11 -4.14
C ARG A 88 8.10 9.40 -4.43
N GLY A 89 7.65 10.64 -4.23
CA GLY A 89 6.25 11.04 -4.44
C GLY A 89 5.30 10.47 -3.39
N HIS A 90 5.81 10.11 -2.21
CA HIS A 90 4.99 9.59 -1.12
C HIS A 90 4.90 10.61 0.02
N ARG A 91 3.69 10.92 0.50
CA ARG A 91 3.51 11.77 1.69
C ARG A 91 3.58 11.00 3.02
N ASN A 92 4.15 9.79 3.05
CA ASN A 92 4.07 8.90 4.22
C ASN A 92 5.40 8.22 4.59
N LYS A 93 6.07 8.72 5.64
CA LYS A 93 7.26 8.10 6.27
C LYS A 93 7.08 6.62 6.62
N SER A 94 5.88 6.24 7.06
CA SER A 94 5.60 4.88 7.51
C SER A 94 5.74 3.86 6.38
N ARG A 95 5.51 4.27 5.12
CA ARG A 95 5.75 3.41 3.95
C ARG A 95 7.23 3.09 3.81
N ILE A 96 8.07 4.12 3.84
CA ILE A 96 9.54 4.00 3.79
C ILE A 96 10.05 3.09 4.91
N ILE A 97 9.57 3.30 6.15
CA ILE A 97 9.98 2.49 7.31
C ILE A 97 9.60 1.02 7.14
N ARG A 98 8.39 0.72 6.65
CA ARG A 98 7.95 -0.67 6.40
C ARG A 98 8.77 -1.34 5.30
N GLU A 99 9.00 -0.65 4.19
CA GLU A 99 9.80 -1.15 3.07
C GLU A 99 11.24 -1.42 3.48
N ALA A 100 11.81 -0.59 4.36
CA ALA A 100 13.15 -0.77 4.90
C ALA A 100 13.23 -1.90 5.94
N ALA A 101 12.24 -2.02 6.83
CA ALA A 101 12.24 -3.03 7.89
C ALA A 101 11.98 -4.46 7.38
N ALA A 102 11.15 -4.62 6.34
CA ALA A 102 10.74 -5.94 5.88
C ALA A 102 11.91 -6.83 5.36
N PRO A 103 12.86 -6.33 4.55
CA PRO A 103 14.07 -7.06 4.17
C PRO A 103 14.91 -7.50 5.36
N TYR A 104 15.09 -6.62 6.36
CA TYR A 104 15.89 -6.91 7.55
C TYR A 104 15.29 -8.09 8.34
N VAL A 105 13.97 -8.08 8.56
CA VAL A 105 13.26 -9.19 9.23
C VAL A 105 13.32 -10.49 8.42
N ARG A 106 13.26 -10.42 7.07
CA ARG A 106 13.40 -11.62 6.23
C ARG A 106 14.81 -12.21 6.34
N ALA A 107 15.84 -11.38 6.32
CA ALA A 107 17.23 -11.82 6.43
C ALA A 107 17.52 -12.48 7.79
N SER A 108 16.99 -11.92 8.89
CA SER A 108 17.21 -12.47 10.23
C SER A 108 16.56 -13.85 10.44
N ARG A 109 15.45 -14.14 9.75
CA ARG A 109 14.82 -15.47 9.75
C ARG A 109 15.60 -16.52 8.99
N SER A 110 16.32 -16.12 7.93
CA SER A 110 17.13 -17.04 7.12
C SER A 110 18.48 -17.37 7.78
N GLY A 111 19.06 -16.44 8.55
CA GLY A 111 20.29 -16.69 9.32
C GLY A 111 20.10 -17.61 10.54
N ALA A 112 18.90 -17.68 11.10
CA ALA A 112 18.59 -18.50 12.28
C ALA A 112 18.56 -20.03 11.99
N ARG A 113 18.60 -20.46 10.73
CA ARG A 113 18.57 -21.89 10.35
C ARG A 113 19.96 -22.52 10.14
N SER A 114 21.05 -21.74 10.25
CA SER A 114 22.42 -22.26 10.08
C SER A 114 23.20 -22.43 11.39
N GLY A 115 22.58 -22.23 12.56
CA GLY A 115 23.26 -22.22 13.86
C GLY A 115 22.81 -23.27 14.88
N HIS A 116 21.91 -24.20 14.55
CA HIS A 116 21.33 -25.13 15.52
C HIS A 116 21.80 -26.61 15.40
N ASP A 117 22.69 -26.94 14.47
CA ASP A 117 23.09 -28.35 14.21
C ASP A 117 24.56 -28.68 14.51
N ALA A 118 25.28 -27.84 15.28
CA ALA A 118 26.69 -28.06 15.58
C ALA A 118 27.04 -27.91 17.06
N ASP A 119 26.27 -28.51 17.97
CA ASP A 119 26.77 -28.78 19.33
C ASP A 119 25.97 -29.87 20.05
N ASN A 120 26.11 -31.13 19.60
CA ASN A 120 25.82 -32.25 20.49
C ASN A 120 26.65 -33.48 20.10
N GLY A 121 27.90 -33.50 20.55
CA GLY A 121 28.84 -34.60 20.29
C GLY A 121 29.82 -34.80 21.44
N GLN A 122 29.35 -35.51 22.48
CA GLN A 122 30.12 -36.33 23.42
C GLN A 122 31.34 -35.71 24.15
N HIS A 123 31.15 -35.38 25.43
CA HIS A 123 32.22 -35.52 26.44
C HIS A 123 32.05 -36.85 27.19
N PRO A 124 33.01 -37.80 27.14
CA PRO A 124 32.93 -39.00 27.95
C PRO A 124 33.27 -38.69 29.42
N VAL A 125 32.44 -39.24 30.30
CA VAL A 125 32.55 -39.17 31.76
C VAL A 125 33.81 -39.91 32.21
N ARG A 126 34.68 -39.23 32.96
CA ARG A 126 35.82 -39.84 33.66
C ARG A 126 35.31 -40.67 34.83
N THR A 127 35.81 -41.90 34.94
CA THR A 127 35.83 -42.68 36.20
C THR A 127 37.28 -43.02 36.50
#